data_AF-A0A1V5MYQ6-F1
#
_entry.id   AF-A0A1V5MYQ6-F1
#
_cell.length_a   1.000
_cell.length_b   1.000
_cell.length_c   1.000
_cell.angle_alpha   90.00
_cell.angle_beta   90.00
_cell.angle_gamma   90.00
#
_symmetry.space_group_name_H-M   'P 1'
#
loop_
_entity.id
_entity.type
_entity.pdbx_description
1 polymer ?
#
loop_
_entity_poly.entity_id
_entity_poly.type
_entity_poly.pdbx_seq_one_letter_code
_entity_poly.pdbx_strand_id
1 'polypeptide(L)'
;MYLFFAFLTSFIREIVKDIEDIEGDRRVGCETIPIKLGIPKAKKVIYSMIGLMLLFLGLMTTIVFLKPHYNLLGFYLAFLILLFAYMLSLVIKAKEKQDYSFLSMYIKIVMLAGIFTMQLVYILLR
;
A
#
# COMPACT_ATOMS: atom_id res chain seq x y z
N MET A 1 4.36 13.12 6.38
CA MET A 1 3.51 12.50 5.33
C MET A 1 4.28 11.47 4.53
N TYR A 2 5.33 11.85 3.79
CA TYR A 2 6.02 10.94 2.87
C TYR A 2 6.75 9.77 3.53
N LEU A 3 7.41 9.99 4.67
CA LEU A 3 8.06 8.91 5.43
C LEU A 3 7.05 7.86 5.89
N PHE A 4 5.91 8.29 6.41
CA PHE A 4 4.83 7.41 6.84
C PHE A 4 4.26 6.61 5.66
N PHE A 5 4.03 7.27 4.53
CA PHE A 5 3.57 6.60 3.31
C PHE A 5 4.57 5.55 2.81
N ALA A 6 5.85 5.94 2.68
CA ALA A 6 6.91 5.08 2.19
C ALA A 6 7.14 3.88 3.12
N PHE A 7 7.10 4.11 4.43
CA PHE A 7 7.21 3.06 5.44
C PHE A 7 6.08 2.04 5.31
N LEU A 8 4.81 2.49 5.34
CA LEU A 8 3.67 1.57 5.27
C LEU A 8 3.62 0.79 3.96
N THR A 9 3.82 1.45 2.82
CA THR A 9 3.83 0.78 1.51
C THR A 9 4.96 -0.23 1.37
N SER A 10 6.17 0.12 1.81
CA SER A 10 7.31 -0.81 1.79
C SER A 10 7.09 -1.99 2.73
N PHE A 11 6.49 -1.76 3.90
CA PHE A 11 6.18 -2.82 4.85
C PHE A 11 5.11 -3.79 4.31
N ILE A 12 4.05 -3.27 3.70
CA ILE A 12 3.04 -4.10 3.03
C ILE A 12 3.69 -4.93 1.92
N ARG A 13 4.55 -4.32 1.10
CA ARG A 13 5.27 -5.00 0.02
C ARG A 13 6.12 -6.14 0.56
N GLU A 14 6.85 -5.93 1.65
CA GLU A 14 7.71 -6.96 2.23
C GLU A 14 6.90 -8.17 2.67
N ILE A 15 5.79 -7.97 3.38
CA ILE A 15 4.92 -9.08 3.80
C ILE A 15 4.31 -9.80 2.60
N VAL A 16 3.89 -9.08 1.56
CA VAL A 16 3.35 -9.68 0.33
C VAL A 16 4.41 -10.54 -0.36
N LYS A 17 5.65 -10.04 -0.43
CA LYS A 17 6.78 -10.77 -1.00
C LYS A 17 7.14 -12.00 -0.16
N ASP A 18 7.16 -11.90 1.16
CA ASP A 18 7.37 -13.05 2.05
C ASP A 18 6.30 -14.15 1.84
N ILE A 19 5.06 -13.78 1.47
CA ILE A 19 4.01 -14.74 1.11
C ILE A 19 4.26 -15.33 -0.28
N GLU A 20 4.72 -14.53 -1.25
CA GLU A 20 5.10 -14.97 -2.59
C GLU A 20 6.24 -16.01 -2.56
N ASP A 21 7.23 -15.79 -1.69
CA ASP A 21 8.46 -16.58 -1.59
C ASP A 21 8.40 -17.70 -0.53
N ILE A 22 7.22 -17.92 0.09
CA ILE A 22 7.04 -18.81 1.25
C ILE A 22 7.58 -20.25 1.08
N GLU A 23 7.46 -20.82 -0.12
CA GLU A 23 7.96 -22.18 -0.41
C GLU A 23 9.48 -22.24 -0.52
N GLY A 24 10.10 -21.19 -1.06
CA GLY A 24 11.56 -21.07 -1.16
C GLY A 24 12.16 -20.83 0.23
N ASP A 25 11.60 -19.87 0.95
CA ASP A 25 12.01 -19.51 2.31
C ASP A 25 11.93 -20.69 3.28
N ARG A 26 10.89 -21.54 3.16
CA ARG A 26 10.76 -22.76 3.96
C ARG A 26 11.88 -23.76 3.71
N ARG A 27 12.36 -23.89 2.47
CA ARG A 27 13.47 -24.81 2.12
C ARG A 27 14.82 -24.34 2.66
N VAL A 28 15.01 -23.02 2.78
CA VAL A 28 16.23 -22.40 3.30
C VAL A 28 16.20 -22.24 4.82
N GLY A 29 15.04 -22.47 5.46
CA GLY A 29 14.88 -22.35 6.91
C GLY A 29 14.67 -20.91 7.39
N CYS A 30 14.20 -20.01 6.52
CA CYS A 30 13.88 -18.63 6.88
C CYS A 30 12.63 -18.58 7.76
N GLU A 31 12.64 -17.66 8.74
CA GLU A 31 11.56 -17.48 9.71
C GLU A 31 10.76 -16.20 9.47
N THR A 32 10.01 -16.13 8.36
CA THR A 32 9.18 -14.96 8.01
C THR A 32 7.82 -14.99 8.73
N ILE A 33 7.13 -13.85 8.77
CA ILE A 33 5.77 -13.72 9.34
C ILE A 33 4.81 -14.78 8.80
N PRO A 34 4.66 -14.98 7.48
CA PRO A 34 3.74 -15.98 6.95
C PRO A 34 4.17 -17.42 7.27
N ILE A 35 5.45 -17.69 7.49
CA ILE A 35 5.95 -19.02 7.90
C ILE A 35 5.60 -19.32 9.36
N LYS A 36 5.85 -18.38 10.28
CA LYS A 36 5.57 -18.56 11.72
C LYS A 36 4.09 -18.48 12.06
N LEU A 37 3.36 -17.54 11.47
CA LEU A 37 1.99 -17.20 11.85
C LEU A 37 0.94 -17.73 10.86
N GLY A 38 1.37 -18.19 9.69
CA GLY A 38 0.51 -18.59 8.60
C GLY A 38 0.02 -17.40 7.75
N ILE A 39 -0.29 -17.69 6.48
CA ILE A 39 -0.82 -16.73 5.50
C ILE A 39 -2.04 -15.95 6.03
N PRO A 40 -3.04 -16.57 6.72
CA PRO A 40 -4.22 -15.83 7.19
C PRO A 40 -3.89 -14.71 8.18
N LYS A 41 -2.90 -14.92 9.07
CA LYS A 41 -2.47 -13.89 10.02
C LYS A 41 -1.64 -12.81 9.33
N ALA A 42 -0.76 -13.18 8.40
CA ALA A 42 -0.01 -12.22 7.59
C ALA A 42 -0.95 -11.28 6.80
N LYS A 43 -2.03 -11.83 6.21
CA LYS A 43 -3.07 -11.02 5.56
C LYS A 43 -3.77 -10.06 6.50
N LYS A 44 -4.05 -10.44 7.75
CA LYS A 44 -4.64 -9.52 8.75
C LYS A 44 -3.73 -8.33 9.02
N VAL A 45 -2.42 -8.54 9.08
CA VAL A 45 -1.44 -7.45 9.21
C VAL A 45 -1.51 -6.53 8.00
N ILE A 46 -1.51 -7.11 6.78
CA ILE A 46 -1.67 -6.32 5.55
C ILE A 46 -2.97 -5.49 5.58
N TYR A 47 -4.11 -6.09 5.93
CA TYR A 47 -5.38 -5.38 6.03
C TYR A 47 -5.35 -4.22 7.02
N SER A 48 -4.72 -4.42 8.18
CA SER A 48 -4.56 -3.37 9.19
C SER A 48 -3.71 -2.21 8.65
N MET A 49 -2.60 -2.50 7.97
CA MET A 49 -1.73 -1.48 7.39
C MET A 49 -2.42 -0.72 6.25
N ILE A 50 -3.19 -1.41 5.40
CA ILE A 50 -3.98 -0.77 4.35
C ILE A 50 -5.07 0.12 4.95
N GLY A 51 -5.79 -0.36 5.97
CA GLY A 51 -6.81 0.42 6.67
C GLY A 51 -6.23 1.68 7.30
N LEU A 52 -5.05 1.57 7.93
CA LEU A 52 -4.34 2.73 8.48
C LEU A 52 -3.93 3.73 7.38
N MET A 53 -3.48 3.25 6.22
CA MET A 53 -3.17 4.12 5.09
C MET A 53 -4.42 4.83 4.55
N LEU A 54 -5.54 4.11 4.41
CA LEU A 54 -6.80 4.68 3.94
C LEU A 54 -7.32 5.76 4.89
N LEU A 55 -7.23 5.52 6.20
CA LEU A 55 -7.56 6.53 7.21
C LEU A 55 -6.66 7.77 7.07
N PHE A 56 -5.34 7.56 6.94
CA PHE A 56 -4.38 8.65 6.77
C PHE A 56 -4.66 9.48 5.50
N LEU A 57 -4.87 8.83 4.35
CA LEU A 57 -5.20 9.51 3.10
C LEU A 57 -6.56 10.22 3.17
N GLY A 58 -7.56 9.62 3.81
CA GLY A 58 -8.87 10.24 4.03
C GLY A 58 -8.78 11.55 4.82
N LEU A 59 -8.03 11.55 5.93
CA LEU A 59 -7.77 12.75 6.73
C LEU A 59 -7.01 13.83 5.94
N MET A 60 -6.01 13.45 5.15
CA MET A 60 -5.30 14.40 4.30
C MET A 60 -6.23 15.01 3.24
N THR A 61 -7.08 14.19 2.64
CA THR A 61 -8.02 14.61 1.59
C THR A 61 -9.03 15.63 2.11
N THR A 62 -9.60 15.40 3.30
CA THR A 62 -10.54 16.35 3.94
C THR A 62 -9.87 17.68 4.26
N ILE A 63 -8.65 17.67 4.81
CA ILE A 63 -7.88 18.89 5.11
C ILE A 63 -7.59 19.68 3.82
N VAL A 64 -7.26 18.98 2.72
CA VAL A 64 -6.94 19.60 1.44
C VAL A 64 -8.16 20.26 0.80
N PHE A 65 -9.33 19.60 0.83
CA PHE A 65 -10.56 20.17 0.26
C PHE A 65 -11.08 21.40 1.01
N LEU A 66 -10.70 21.60 2.27
CA LEU A 66 -10.99 22.84 3.01
C LEU A 66 -10.21 24.05 2.45
N LYS A 67 -9.19 23.83 1.60
CA LYS A 67 -8.39 24.89 0.99
C LYS A 67 -8.75 25.04 -0.50
N PRO A 68 -9.35 26.17 -0.92
CA PRO A 68 -9.93 26.31 -2.27
C PRO A 68 -8.92 26.21 -3.42
N HIS A 69 -7.64 26.51 -3.18
CA HIS A 69 -6.58 26.44 -4.20
C HIS A 69 -6.00 25.02 -4.42
N TYR A 70 -6.37 24.04 -3.59
CA TYR A 70 -5.75 22.71 -3.62
C TYR A 70 -6.69 21.60 -4.14
N ASN A 71 -7.75 21.96 -4.87
CA ASN A 71 -8.73 20.99 -5.39
C ASN A 71 -8.08 19.89 -6.23
N LEU A 72 -7.09 20.22 -7.07
CA LEU A 72 -6.35 19.25 -7.87
C LEU A 72 -5.65 18.20 -6.99
N LEU A 73 -5.01 18.63 -5.90
CA LEU A 73 -4.38 17.74 -4.94
C LEU A 73 -5.42 16.86 -4.23
N GLY A 74 -6.58 17.43 -3.89
CA GLY A 74 -7.70 16.69 -3.27
C GLY A 74 -8.20 15.55 -4.17
N PHE A 75 -8.42 15.82 -5.46
CA PHE A 75 -8.80 14.79 -6.43
C PHE A 75 -7.71 13.71 -6.60
N TYR A 76 -6.43 14.10 -6.60
CA TYR A 76 -5.34 13.15 -6.69
C TYR A 76 -5.24 12.24 -5.46
N LEU A 77 -5.45 12.78 -4.26
CA LEU A 77 -5.49 11.99 -3.03
C LEU A 77 -6.69 11.03 -3.00
N ALA A 78 -7.85 11.47 -3.50
CA ALA A 78 -9.01 10.59 -3.70
C ALA A 78 -8.73 9.44 -4.69
N PHE A 79 -7.97 9.72 -5.76
CA PHE A 79 -7.50 8.69 -6.68
C PHE A 79 -6.55 7.68 -6.00
N LEU A 80 -5.63 8.14 -5.14
CA LEU A 80 -4.80 7.23 -4.34
C LEU A 80 -5.63 6.35 -3.41
N ILE A 81 -6.66 6.90 -2.77
CA ILE A 81 -7.58 6.11 -1.93
C ILE A 81 -8.20 4.97 -2.74
N LEU A 82 -8.61 5.22 -3.98
CA LEU A 82 -9.14 4.20 -4.88
C LEU A 82 -8.12 3.10 -5.20
N LEU A 83 -6.86 3.45 -5.45
CA LEU A 83 -5.78 2.47 -5.66
C LEU A 83 -5.56 1.58 -4.43
N PHE A 84 -5.55 2.15 -3.22
CA PHE A 84 -5.43 1.38 -1.99
C PHE A 84 -6.66 0.49 -1.73
N ALA A 85 -7.86 0.97 -2.04
CA ALA A 85 -9.08 0.17 -1.94
C ALA A 85 -9.06 -1.01 -2.94
N TYR A 86 -8.58 -0.79 -4.16
CA TYR A 86 -8.39 -1.87 -5.12
C TYR A 86 -7.32 -2.87 -4.67
N MET A 87 -6.19 -2.38 -4.14
CA MET A 87 -5.17 -3.24 -3.53
C MET A 87 -5.75 -4.15 -2.44
N LEU A 88 -6.62 -3.62 -1.58
CA LEU A 88 -7.31 -4.41 -0.55
C LEU A 88 -8.11 -5.55 -1.18
N SER A 89 -8.85 -5.26 -2.25
CA SER A 89 -9.63 -6.27 -2.97
C SER A 89 -8.74 -7.37 -3.59
N LEU A 90 -7.55 -7.01 -4.08
CA LEU A 90 -6.57 -7.97 -4.60
C LEU A 90 -6.03 -8.87 -3.48
N VAL A 91 -5.66 -8.31 -2.32
CA VAL A 91 -5.18 -9.10 -1.17
C VAL A 91 -6.23 -10.10 -0.69
N ILE A 92 -7.51 -9.69 -0.68
CA ILE A 92 -8.63 -10.57 -0.29
C ILE A 92 -8.75 -11.75 -1.25
N LYS A 93 -8.66 -11.50 -2.56
CA LYS A 93 -8.81 -12.52 -3.61
C LYS A 93 -7.59 -13.42 -3.77
N ALA A 94 -6.39 -12.94 -3.44
CA ALA A 94 -5.13 -13.67 -3.64
C ALA A 94 -5.11 -15.02 -2.91
N LYS A 95 -4.82 -16.11 -3.61
CA LYS A 95 -4.67 -17.45 -3.03
C LYS A 95 -3.41 -18.13 -3.51
N GLU A 96 -3.02 -17.85 -4.74
CA GLU A 96 -1.89 -18.49 -5.40
C GLU A 96 -0.68 -17.58 -5.45
N LYS A 97 0.51 -18.16 -5.64
CA LYS A 97 1.77 -17.40 -5.76
C LYS A 97 1.70 -16.31 -6.84
N GLN A 98 1.05 -16.61 -7.97
CA GLN A 98 0.89 -15.68 -9.08
C GLN A 98 0.11 -14.41 -8.67
N ASP A 99 -0.90 -14.56 -7.81
CA ASP A 99 -1.67 -13.43 -7.27
C ASP A 99 -0.79 -12.50 -6.44
N TYR A 100 0.09 -13.06 -5.61
CA TYR A 100 1.02 -12.28 -4.78
C TYR A 100 2.12 -11.62 -5.62
N SER A 101 2.57 -12.27 -6.70
CA SER A 101 3.50 -11.67 -7.66
C SER A 101 2.88 -10.46 -8.37
N PHE A 102 1.63 -10.60 -8.84
CA PHE A 102 0.86 -9.48 -9.40
C PHE A 102 0.65 -8.38 -8.36
N LEU A 103 0.31 -8.72 -7.12
CA LEU A 103 0.12 -7.77 -6.04
C LEU A 103 1.43 -7.01 -5.71
N SER A 104 2.57 -7.70 -5.69
CA SER A 104 3.90 -7.11 -5.51
C SER A 104 4.23 -6.09 -6.61
N MET A 105 3.89 -6.42 -7.86
CA MET A 105 4.00 -5.48 -8.99
C MET A 105 3.04 -4.29 -8.83
N TYR A 106 1.79 -4.54 -8.46
CA TYR A 106 0.79 -3.50 -8.25
C TYR A 106 1.21 -2.52 -7.15
N ILE A 107 1.77 -3.02 -6.04
CA ILE A 107 2.28 -2.15 -4.96
C ILE A 107 3.38 -1.21 -5.47
N LYS A 108 4.26 -1.66 -6.37
CA LYS A 108 5.27 -0.76 -6.99
C LYS A 108 4.60 0.37 -7.78
N ILE A 109 3.51 0.10 -8.50
CA ILE A 109 2.74 1.13 -9.22
C ILE A 109 2.13 2.13 -8.23
N VAL A 110 1.54 1.63 -7.13
CA VAL A 110 0.97 2.49 -6.07
C VAL A 110 2.05 3.35 -5.41
N MET A 111 3.26 2.81 -5.18
CA MET A 111 4.39 3.57 -4.64
C MET A 111 4.81 4.69 -5.59
N LEU A 112 4.90 4.41 -6.89
CA LEU A 112 5.21 5.43 -7.90
C LEU A 112 4.15 6.53 -7.93
N ALA A 113 2.86 6.18 -7.92
CA ALA A 113 1.77 7.15 -7.81
C ALA A 113 1.88 7.98 -6.52
N GLY A 114 2.25 7.37 -5.40
CA GLY A 114 2.55 8.08 -4.16
C GLY A 114 3.67 9.10 -4.32
N ILE A 115 4.77 8.77 -4.98
CA ILE A 115 5.89 9.70 -5.22
C ILE A 115 5.46 10.89 -6.11
N PHE A 116 4.63 10.66 -7.12
CA PHE A 116 4.09 11.72 -7.97
C PHE A 116 3.29 12.79 -7.21
N THR A 117 2.76 12.48 -6.02
CA THR A 117 2.16 13.51 -5.15
C THR A 117 3.15 14.60 -4.76
N MET A 118 4.43 14.29 -4.58
CA MET A 118 5.46 15.27 -4.25
C MET A 118 5.59 16.31 -5.36
N GLN A 119 5.59 15.86 -6.61
CA GLN A 119 5.69 16.74 -7.76
C GLN A 119 4.47 17.66 -7.87
N LEU A 120 3.26 17.13 -7.63
CA LEU A 120 2.04 17.94 -7.62
C LEU A 120 2.05 19.00 -6.52
N VAL A 121 2.48 18.63 -5.30
CA VAL A 121 2.61 19.57 -4.18
C VAL A 121 3.62 20.67 -4.50
N TYR A 122 4.76 20.33 -5.11
CA TYR A 122 5.77 21.31 -5.53
C TYR A 122 5.23 22.31 -6.56
N ILE A 123 4.46 21.84 -7.55
CA ILE A 123 3.84 22.72 -8.56
C ILE A 123 2.79 23.64 -7.94
N LEU A 124 1.99 23.15 -6.99
CA LEU A 124 0.93 23.94 -6.33
C LEU A 124 1.45 24.96 -5.32
N LEU A 125 2.67 24.77 -4.79
CA LEU A 125 3.32 25.69 -3.86
C LEU A 125 4.10 26.83 -4.56
N ARG A 126 4.27 26.74 -5.88
CA ARG A 126 4.93 27.74 -6.71
C ARG A 126 3.91 28.72 -7.28
#